data_AF-A0A8K0CSS0-F1
#
_entry.id   AF-A0A8K0CSS0-F1
#
_cell.length_a   1.000
_cell.length_b   1.000
_cell.length_c   1.000
_cell.angle_alpha   90.00
_cell.angle_beta   90.00
_cell.angle_gamma   90.00
#
_symmetry.space_group_name_H-M   'P 1'
#
loop_
_entity.id
_entity.type
_entity.pdbx_description
1 polymer ?
#
loop_
_entity_poly.entity_id
_entity_poly.type
_entity_poly.pdbx_seq_one_letter_code
_entity_poly.pdbx_strand_id
1 'polypeptide(L)'
;MINRLIALPSHVAYFLLKNCFAIPKLTYLLRTSPAWKFPEWCSDLDNQLKNGLESILNIQLDCVQWTQAFLLIKSGGLGIRKITDIALPAFLASTFGVHALVNFICPSLDEGTVHLEEEAKETKSFQHSYSSNVSTKLGYN
;
A
#
# COMPACT_ATOMS: atom_id res chain seq x y z
N MET A 1 14.96 -4.39 11.75
CA MET A 1 13.81 -5.16 12.30
C MET A 1 13.73 -6.55 11.67
N ILE A 2 13.78 -6.64 10.34
CA ILE A 2 13.77 -7.87 9.54
C ILE A 2 14.78 -8.92 10.04
N ASN A 3 15.98 -8.52 10.45
CA ASN A 3 17.02 -9.44 10.96
C ASN A 3 16.55 -10.31 12.14
N ARG A 4 15.61 -9.84 12.97
CA ARG A 4 15.06 -10.64 14.08
C ARG A 4 13.96 -11.60 13.63
N LEU A 5 13.28 -11.31 12.51
CA LEU A 5 12.27 -12.20 11.94
C LEU A 5 12.89 -13.43 11.30
N ILE A 6 14.13 -13.33 10.80
CA ILE A 6 14.87 -14.45 10.19
C ILE A 6 15.14 -15.58 11.20
N ALA A 7 15.19 -15.27 12.50
CA ALA A 7 15.39 -16.27 13.56
C ALA A 7 14.13 -17.13 13.84
N LEU A 8 12.98 -16.78 13.26
CA LEU A 8 11.72 -17.52 13.42
C LEU A 8 11.50 -18.49 12.25
N PRO A 9 10.66 -19.53 12.41
CA PRO A 9 10.22 -20.36 11.29
C PRO A 9 9.60 -19.51 10.18
N SER A 10 9.95 -19.79 8.93
CA SER A 10 9.59 -18.97 7.76
C SER A 10 8.10 -18.64 7.67
N HIS A 11 7.23 -19.61 7.93
CA HIS A 11 5.78 -19.41 7.94
C HIS A 11 5.31 -18.43 9.03
N VAL A 12 5.89 -18.51 10.23
CA VAL A 12 5.55 -17.63 11.36
C VAL A 12 6.08 -16.21 11.11
N ALA A 13 7.32 -16.12 10.63
CA ALA A 13 7.94 -14.86 10.25
C ALA A 13 7.13 -14.15 9.16
N TYR A 14 6.70 -14.88 8.14
CA TYR A 14 5.84 -14.38 7.07
C TYR A 14 4.49 -13.89 7.61
N PHE A 15 3.84 -14.68 8.46
CA PHE A 15 2.56 -14.32 9.07
C PHE A 15 2.66 -13.03 9.89
N LEU A 16 3.72 -12.87 10.69
CA LEU A 16 3.97 -11.66 11.48
C LEU A 16 4.32 -10.46 10.60
N LEU A 17 5.12 -10.65 9.55
CA LEU A 17 5.47 -9.59 8.61
C LEU A 17 4.19 -8.98 8.00
N LYS A 18 3.31 -9.83 7.47
CA LYS A 18 2.05 -9.44 6.84
C LYS A 18 1.07 -8.78 7.81
N ASN A 19 0.84 -9.39 8.98
CA ASN A 19 -0.24 -8.99 9.88
C ASN A 19 0.16 -7.99 10.98
N CYS A 20 1.45 -7.82 11.26
CA CYS A 20 1.89 -7.03 12.42
C CYS A 20 2.90 -5.94 12.08
N PHE A 21 3.73 -6.11 11.04
CA PHE A 21 4.82 -5.17 10.77
C PHE A 21 4.63 -4.32 9.52
N ALA A 22 3.89 -4.81 8.53
CA ALA A 22 3.57 -4.05 7.32
C ALA A 22 2.50 -2.99 7.60
N ILE A 23 1.37 -3.07 6.88
CA ILE A 23 0.32 -2.05 6.87
C ILE A 23 -0.26 -1.75 8.25
N PRO A 24 -0.49 -2.72 9.17
CA PRO A 24 -1.16 -2.41 10.43
C PRO A 24 -0.40 -1.39 11.31
N LYS A 25 0.94 -1.40 11.27
CA LYS A 25 1.74 -0.37 11.96
C LYS A 25 1.77 0.95 11.23
N LEU A 26 1.80 0.90 9.90
CA LEU A 26 1.84 2.10 9.08
C LEU A 26 0.49 2.78 8.91
N THR A 27 -0.62 2.07 9.13
CA THR A 27 -1.99 2.53 8.82
C THR A 27 -2.30 3.84 9.51
N TYR A 28 -1.93 4.01 10.78
CA TYR A 28 -2.16 5.26 11.48
C TYR A 28 -1.41 6.44 10.82
N LEU A 29 -0.14 6.25 10.46
CA LEU A 29 0.66 7.27 9.77
C LEU A 29 0.09 7.58 8.38
N LEU A 30 -0.28 6.55 7.61
CA LEU A 30 -0.86 6.71 6.27
C LEU A 30 -2.23 7.43 6.30
N ARG A 31 -2.99 7.29 7.38
CA ARG A 31 -4.30 7.94 7.54
C ARG A 31 -4.20 9.40 7.96
N THR A 32 -3.13 9.78 8.64
CA THR A 32 -2.98 11.10 9.27
C THR A 32 -1.99 12.01 8.54
N SER A 33 -1.11 11.44 7.73
CA SER A 33 -0.07 12.17 6.99
C SER A 33 -0.23 11.99 5.49
N PRO A 34 0.02 13.03 4.67
CA PRO A 34 -0.05 12.92 3.21
C PRO A 34 1.16 12.16 2.63
N ALA A 35 1.23 10.85 2.87
CA ALA A 35 2.37 10.01 2.52
C ALA A 35 2.57 9.86 0.99
N TRP A 36 1.53 10.03 0.17
CA TRP A 36 1.64 9.95 -1.30
C TRP A 36 2.46 11.10 -1.90
N LYS A 37 2.62 12.23 -1.18
CA LYS A 37 3.46 13.35 -1.61
C LYS A 37 4.96 13.02 -1.56
N PHE A 38 5.33 11.96 -0.84
CA PHE A 38 6.71 11.49 -0.70
C PHE A 38 6.84 10.07 -1.26
N PRO A 39 6.79 9.91 -2.59
CA PRO A 39 6.82 8.58 -3.23
C PRO A 39 8.14 7.83 -3.00
N GLU A 40 9.25 8.55 -2.81
CA GLU A 40 10.56 7.97 -2.49
C GLU A 40 10.51 7.17 -1.18
N TRP A 41 9.98 7.78 -0.12
CA TRP A 41 9.86 7.12 1.19
C TRP A 41 8.93 5.91 1.15
N CYS A 42 7.81 6.00 0.42
CA CYS A 42 6.90 4.88 0.25
C CYS A 42 7.58 3.72 -0.51
N SER A 43 8.35 4.05 -1.54
CA SER A 43 9.08 3.08 -2.36
C SER A 43 10.22 2.42 -1.57
N ASP A 44 10.93 3.16 -0.73
CA ASP A 44 11.96 2.63 0.16
C ASP A 44 11.38 1.63 1.17
N LEU A 45 10.20 1.92 1.72
CA LEU A 45 9.52 0.99 2.61
C LEU A 45 9.05 -0.27 1.88
N ASP A 46 8.49 -0.13 0.67
CA ASP A 46 8.12 -1.28 -0.16
C ASP A 46 9.35 -2.13 -0.51
N ASN A 47 10.50 -1.50 -0.78
CA ASN A 47 11.78 -2.20 -1.01
C ASN A 47 12.29 -2.93 0.25
N GLN A 48 12.18 -2.31 1.43
CA GLN A 48 12.52 -2.99 2.68
C GLN A 48 11.59 -4.19 2.94
N LEU A 49 10.30 -4.04 2.63
CA LEU A 49 9.33 -5.13 2.73
C LEU A 49 9.67 -6.28 1.77
N LYS A 50 10.07 -5.95 0.53
CA LYS A 50 10.56 -6.92 -0.46
C LYS A 50 11.78 -7.67 0.07
N ASN A 51 12.83 -6.96 0.47
CA ASN A 51 14.06 -7.55 0.98
C ASN A 51 13.80 -8.44 2.20
N GLY A 52 12.89 -8.03 3.08
CA GLY A 52 12.49 -8.83 4.24
C GLY A 52 11.72 -10.10 3.87
N LEU A 53 10.85 -10.01 2.87
CA LEU A 53 10.12 -11.17 2.37
C LEU A 53 11.05 -12.18 1.68
N GLU A 54 11.96 -11.70 0.83
CA GLU A 54 12.98 -12.50 0.16
C GLU A 54 13.87 -13.22 1.19
N SER A 55 14.28 -12.51 2.25
CA SER A 55 15.07 -13.08 3.34
C SER A 55 14.32 -14.15 4.14
N ILE A 56 13.02 -13.96 4.40
CA ILE A 56 12.20 -14.91 5.17
C ILE A 56 11.89 -16.18 4.37
N LEU A 57 11.59 -16.02 3.09
CA LEU A 57 11.22 -17.12 2.20
C LEU A 57 12.45 -17.79 1.55
N ASN A 58 13.62 -17.17 1.69
CA ASN A 58 14.86 -17.59 1.03
C ASN A 58 14.70 -17.73 -0.49
N ILE A 59 14.02 -16.76 -1.10
CA ILE A 59 13.78 -16.67 -2.55
C ILE A 59 14.16 -15.27 -3.06
N GLN A 60 14.44 -15.16 -4.34
CA GLN A 60 14.55 -13.88 -5.03
C GLN A 60 13.29 -13.63 -5.85
N LEU A 61 12.69 -12.46 -5.70
CA LEU A 61 11.45 -12.08 -6.38
C LEU A 61 11.75 -11.15 -7.54
N ASP A 62 11.46 -11.62 -8.76
CA ASP A 62 11.44 -10.79 -9.96
C ASP A 62 10.31 -9.75 -9.90
N CYS A 63 10.37 -8.72 -10.75
CA CYS A 63 9.36 -7.65 -10.83
C CYS A 63 7.93 -8.17 -10.99
N VAL A 64 7.74 -9.22 -11.79
CA VAL A 64 6.43 -9.87 -11.99
C VAL A 64 5.98 -10.59 -10.72
N GLN A 65 6.88 -11.36 -10.10
CA GLN A 65 6.59 -12.11 -8.86
C GLN A 65 6.32 -11.17 -7.68
N TRP A 66 7.01 -10.03 -7.64
CA TRP A 66 6.77 -8.98 -6.66
C TRP A 66 5.39 -8.35 -6.83
N THR A 67 4.98 -8.07 -8.07
CA THR A 67 3.62 -7.59 -8.36
C THR A 67 2.57 -8.62 -7.96
N GLN A 68 2.82 -9.90 -8.26
CA GLN A 68 1.95 -11.02 -7.89
C GLN A 68 1.86 -11.22 -6.37
N ALA A 69 2.93 -10.91 -5.62
CA ALA A 69 2.95 -11.03 -4.16
C ALA A 69 1.90 -10.11 -3.49
N PHE A 70 1.53 -9.00 -4.13
CA PHE A 70 0.49 -8.10 -3.62
C PHE A 70 -0.93 -8.62 -3.83
N LEU A 71 -1.10 -9.58 -4.74
CA LEU A 71 -2.40 -10.15 -5.04
C LEU A 71 -2.88 -11.04 -3.88
N LEU A 72 -4.19 -11.15 -3.73
CA LEU A 72 -4.77 -12.01 -2.68
C LEU A 72 -4.43 -13.48 -2.94
N ILE A 73 -4.41 -14.28 -1.87
CA ILE A 73 -4.15 -15.73 -1.94
C ILE A 73 -5.14 -16.43 -2.88
N LYS A 74 -6.41 -15.97 -2.88
CA LYS A 74 -7.45 -16.46 -3.80
C LYS A 74 -7.15 -16.26 -5.29
N SER A 75 -6.24 -15.32 -5.60
CA SER A 75 -5.81 -14.99 -6.96
C SER A 75 -4.38 -15.47 -7.23
N GLY A 76 -3.82 -16.33 -6.38
CA GLY A 76 -2.47 -16.87 -6.53
C GLY A 76 -1.35 -15.91 -6.12
N GLY A 77 -1.63 -14.95 -5.24
CA GLY A 77 -0.62 -14.06 -4.64
C GLY A 77 -0.35 -14.34 -3.17
N LEU A 78 0.51 -13.53 -2.54
CA LEU A 78 0.84 -13.64 -1.10
C LEU A 78 -0.14 -12.86 -0.21
N GLY A 79 -0.77 -11.82 -0.75
CA GLY A 79 -1.70 -10.96 -0.04
C GLY A 79 -0.99 -9.98 0.88
N ILE A 80 0.24 -9.61 0.52
CA ILE A 80 0.89 -8.41 1.05
C ILE A 80 0.22 -7.21 0.38
N ARG A 81 0.24 -6.01 0.97
CA ARG A 81 -0.20 -4.82 0.24
C ARG A 81 0.94 -3.84 0.11
N LYS A 82 0.94 -3.18 -1.04
CA LYS A 82 1.88 -2.14 -1.39
C LYS A 82 1.52 -0.86 -0.65
N ILE A 83 2.51 -0.21 -0.05
CA ILE A 83 2.30 1.00 0.75
C ILE A 83 1.88 2.15 -0.15
N THR A 84 2.50 2.27 -1.34
CA THR A 84 2.11 3.31 -2.32
C THR A 84 0.63 3.25 -2.68
N ASP A 85 0.07 2.04 -2.76
CA ASP A 85 -1.31 1.86 -3.22
C ASP A 85 -2.32 2.13 -2.11
N ILE A 86 -1.90 2.05 -0.85
CA ILE A 86 -2.76 2.27 0.32
C ILE A 86 -2.64 3.70 0.86
N ALA A 87 -1.51 4.36 0.67
CA ALA A 87 -1.22 5.67 1.25
C ALA A 87 -2.34 6.69 1.00
N LEU A 88 -2.70 6.89 -0.27
CA LEU A 88 -3.75 7.83 -0.65
C LEU A 88 -5.15 7.42 -0.17
N PRO A 89 -5.67 6.21 -0.49
CA PRO A 89 -7.01 5.84 -0.06
C PRO A 89 -7.16 5.78 1.47
N ALA A 90 -6.10 5.46 2.21
CA ALA A 90 -6.12 5.47 3.67
C ALA A 90 -6.34 6.89 4.21
N PHE A 91 -5.63 7.87 3.68
CA PHE A 91 -5.80 9.27 4.06
C PHE A 91 -7.17 9.79 3.68
N LEU A 92 -7.60 9.58 2.43
CA LEU A 92 -8.92 10.00 1.96
C LEU A 92 -10.03 9.40 2.81
N ALA A 93 -9.98 8.10 3.11
CA ALA A 93 -10.98 7.48 3.97
C ALA A 93 -11.03 8.12 5.37
N SER A 94 -9.91 8.67 5.86
CA SER A 94 -9.87 9.39 7.13
C SER A 94 -10.44 10.80 7.02
N THR A 95 -10.07 11.56 5.99
CA THR A 95 -10.56 12.93 5.77
C THR A 95 -12.06 12.94 5.48
N PHE A 96 -12.52 12.08 4.56
CA PHE A 96 -13.94 11.94 4.25
C PHE A 96 -14.77 11.46 5.44
N GLY A 97 -14.22 10.57 6.27
CA GLY A 97 -14.94 10.09 7.46
C GLY A 97 -15.21 11.19 8.49
N VAL A 98 -14.37 12.22 8.54
CA VAL A 98 -14.49 13.37 9.46
C VAL A 98 -15.17 14.59 8.82
N HIS A 99 -15.30 14.61 7.49
CA HIS A 99 -15.84 15.73 6.72
C HIS A 99 -17.19 16.25 7.24
N ALA A 100 -18.17 15.36 7.46
CA ALA A 100 -19.49 15.75 7.98
C ALA A 100 -19.42 16.44 9.35
N LEU A 101 -18.51 16.00 10.23
CA LEU A 101 -18.31 16.59 11.55
C LEU A 101 -17.59 17.94 11.45
N VAL A 102 -16.59 18.05 10.58
CA VAL A 102 -15.86 19.31 10.36
C VAL A 102 -16.79 20.37 9.79
N ASN A 103 -17.63 20.02 8.81
CA ASN A 103 -18.61 20.94 8.24
C ASN A 103 -19.65 21.40 9.28
N PHE A 104 -19.99 20.55 10.26
CA PHE A 104 -20.86 20.94 11.37
C PHE A 104 -20.19 21.94 12.33
N ILE A 105 -18.91 21.74 12.65
CA ILE A 105 -18.18 22.59 13.62
C ILE A 105 -17.70 23.89 12.97
N CYS A 106 -17.22 23.83 11.73
CA CYS A 106 -16.63 24.95 11.01
C CYS A 106 -17.00 24.90 9.51
N PRO A 107 -18.15 25.50 9.12
CA PRO A 107 -18.63 25.47 7.74
C PRO A 107 -17.72 26.20 6.72
N SER A 108 -16.82 27.06 7.19
CA SER A 108 -15.96 27.91 6.35
C SER A 108 -14.69 27.23 5.84
N LEU A 109 -14.44 25.96 6.19
CA LEU A 109 -13.17 25.27 5.89
C LEU A 109 -13.22 24.37 4.64
N ASP A 110 -14.37 24.26 3.96
CA ASP A 110 -14.66 23.20 2.96
C ASP A 110 -13.99 23.40 1.58
N GLU A 111 -13.19 24.44 1.37
CA GLU A 111 -12.56 24.72 0.06
C GLU A 111 -11.50 23.66 -0.35
N GLY A 112 -10.96 22.88 0.59
CA GLY A 112 -9.87 21.93 0.33
C GLY A 112 -10.27 20.53 -0.14
N THR A 113 -11.55 20.17 -0.04
CA THR A 113 -12.01 18.78 -0.20
C THR A 113 -12.08 18.34 -1.66
N VAL A 114 -12.41 19.27 -2.57
CA VAL A 114 -12.53 19.06 -4.02
C VAL A 114 -11.17 18.71 -4.66
N HIS A 115 -10.10 19.33 -4.19
CA HIS A 115 -8.75 19.16 -4.75
C HIS A 115 -8.16 17.76 -4.46
N LEU A 116 -8.57 17.13 -3.36
CA LEU A 116 -8.15 15.77 -2.98
C LEU A 116 -8.90 14.69 -3.77
N GLU A 117 -10.15 14.95 -4.19
CA GLU A 117 -10.91 14.03 -5.05
C GLU A 117 -10.33 13.95 -6.46
N GLU A 118 -9.81 15.07 -6.98
CA GLU A 118 -9.16 15.13 -8.28
C GLU A 118 -7.83 14.35 -8.26
N GLU A 119 -6.99 14.58 -7.25
CA GLU A 119 -5.76 13.78 -7.03
C GLU A 119 -6.06 12.27 -6.90
N ALA A 120 -7.20 11.91 -6.29
CA ALA A 120 -7.66 10.52 -6.16
C ALA A 120 -8.11 9.88 -7.49
N LYS A 121 -8.73 10.66 -8.38
CA LYS A 121 -9.11 10.21 -9.72
C LYS A 121 -7.87 10.01 -10.60
N GLU A 122 -6.90 10.91 -10.47
CA GLU A 122 -5.66 10.91 -11.24
C GLU A 122 -4.74 9.74 -10.87
N THR A 123 -4.65 9.41 -9.59
CA THR A 123 -3.91 8.22 -9.12
C THR A 123 -4.62 6.91 -9.46
N LYS A 124 -5.96 6.86 -9.43
CA LYS A 124 -6.73 5.69 -9.90
C LYS A 124 -6.55 5.44 -11.40
N SER A 125 -6.54 6.48 -12.24
CA SER A 125 -6.29 6.34 -13.67
C SER A 125 -4.84 5.91 -13.97
N PHE A 126 -3.87 6.39 -13.18
CA PHE A 126 -2.48 5.92 -13.22
C PHE A 126 -2.33 4.46 -12.80
N GLN A 127 -3.01 4.02 -11.74
CA GLN A 127 -2.96 2.62 -11.29
C GLN A 127 -3.68 1.65 -12.24
N HIS A 128 -4.80 2.09 -12.85
CA HIS A 128 -5.54 1.30 -13.83
C HIS A 128 -4.74 1.10 -15.14
N SER A 129 -4.06 2.14 -15.62
CA SER A 129 -3.15 2.06 -16.77
C SER A 129 -1.91 1.20 -16.48
N TYR A 130 -1.35 1.24 -15.27
CA TYR A 130 -0.26 0.34 -14.88
C TYR A 130 -0.70 -1.14 -14.81
N SER A 131 -1.88 -1.43 -14.25
CA SER A 131 -2.38 -2.81 -14.15
C SER A 131 -2.76 -3.40 -15.51
N SER A 132 -3.33 -2.59 -16.42
CA SER A 132 -3.65 -3.02 -17.79
C SER A 132 -2.39 -3.26 -18.62
N ASN A 133 -1.37 -2.39 -18.54
CA ASN A 133 -0.09 -2.61 -19.23
C ASN A 133 0.68 -3.85 -18.73
N VAL A 134 0.54 -4.21 -17.45
CA VAL A 134 1.10 -5.46 -16.91
C VAL A 134 0.32 -6.67 -17.42
N SER A 135 -1.02 -6.62 -17.48
CA SER A 135 -1.84 -7.69 -18.08
C SER A 135 -1.58 -7.89 -19.58
N THR A 136 -1.39 -6.81 -20.35
CA THR A 136 -1.07 -6.89 -21.79
C THR A 136 0.33 -7.47 -22.03
N LYS A 137 1.29 -7.22 -21.15
CA LYS A 137 2.63 -7.86 -21.19
C LYS A 137 2.61 -9.34 -20.77
N LEU A 138 1.60 -9.77 -20.02
CA LEU A 138 1.47 -11.14 -19.51
C LEU A 138 0.69 -12.09 -20.46
N GLY A 139 0.16 -11.60 -21.59
CA GLY A 139 -0.46 -12.46 -22.59
C GLY A 139 -1.71 -13.21 -22.10
N TYR A 140 -2.38 -12.71 -21.07
CA TYR A 140 -3.71 -13.20 -20.67
C TYR A 140 -4.76 -12.27 -21.30
N ASN A 141 -5.31 -12.69 -22.44
CA ASN A 141 -6.62 -12.23 -22.91
C ASN A 141 -7.71 -12.89 -22.09
#